data_AF-A0A069QGR8-F1
#
_entry.id   AF-A0A069QGR8-F1
#
_cell.length_a   1.000
_cell.length_b   1.000
_cell.length_c   1.000
_cell.angle_alpha   90.00
_cell.angle_beta   90.00
_cell.angle_gamma   90.00
#
_symmetry.space_group_name_H-M   'P 1'
#
loop_
_entity.id
_entity.type
_entity.pdbx_description
1 polymer ?
#
loop_
_entity_poly.entity_id
_entity_poly.type
_entity_poly.pdbx_seq_one_letter_code
_entity_poly.pdbx_strand_id
1 'polypeptide(L)'
;MTYLPEEKHQTAKDVLRRNTIYTDLHFYQKTDVIFQLTYIFCKRFLPKYGDRTVDQMVQAARSSKQNIVEGIEDGSTSTEMELKLLNVARGSLRELREDYDDYLHTRGLTCWGKEHPRYNSMLNFCRANNKAECYLPYAGKWTAEEFCNTLLTLCHITDKMMCSYLKVLERRFVEQGGIKERMHAARTGYRQAQDELLEKLKVENERLKAKVKRLEAELGMRKLEE
;
A
#
# COMPACT_ATOMS: atom_id res chain seq x y z
N MET A 1 36.60 -37.07 -7.20
CA MET A 1 35.69 -36.02 -7.71
C MET A 1 34.82 -35.59 -6.53
N THR A 2 35.38 -34.77 -5.65
CA THR A 2 34.73 -34.35 -4.39
C THR A 2 33.94 -33.08 -4.63
N TYR A 3 32.62 -33.20 -4.45
CA TYR A 3 31.64 -32.13 -4.41
C TYR A 3 32.11 -31.02 -3.45
N LEU A 4 32.31 -29.81 -3.97
CA LEU A 4 32.37 -28.60 -3.15
C LEU A 4 30.93 -28.25 -2.72
N PRO A 5 30.67 -27.93 -1.44
CA PRO A 5 29.34 -27.51 -1.03
C PRO A 5 29.08 -26.12 -1.61
N GLU A 6 27.95 -25.96 -2.30
CA GLU A 6 27.43 -24.65 -2.69
C GLU A 6 27.21 -23.82 -1.41
N GLU A 7 28.08 -22.83 -1.17
CA GLU A 7 27.85 -21.82 -0.13
C GLU A 7 26.57 -21.06 -0.49
N LYS A 8 25.54 -21.23 0.34
CA LYS A 8 24.31 -20.44 0.29
C LYS A 8 24.67 -18.96 0.43
N HIS A 9 24.81 -18.27 -0.68
CA HIS A 9 24.79 -16.81 -0.71
C HIS A 9 23.52 -16.36 -0.02
N GLN A 10 23.66 -15.63 1.08
CA GLN A 10 22.58 -14.88 1.70
C GLN A 10 21.97 -13.99 0.62
N THR A 11 20.81 -14.39 0.08
CA THR A 11 20.01 -13.57 -0.82
C THR A 11 19.85 -12.20 -0.19
N ALA A 12 20.37 -11.17 -0.86
CA ALA A 12 20.25 -9.79 -0.45
C ALA A 12 18.79 -9.51 -0.09
N LYS A 13 18.54 -8.91 1.10
CA LYS A 13 17.20 -8.41 1.42
C LYS A 13 16.77 -7.48 0.29
N ASP A 14 15.65 -7.78 -0.36
CA ASP A 14 15.10 -6.95 -1.43
C ASP A 14 15.00 -5.50 -0.96
N VAL A 15 15.74 -4.61 -1.63
CA VAL A 15 15.78 -3.17 -1.31
C VAL A 15 14.48 -2.49 -1.73
N LEU A 16 13.88 -3.02 -2.79
CA LEU A 16 12.59 -2.60 -3.33
C LEU A 16 11.46 -3.24 -2.53
N ARG A 17 10.42 -2.46 -2.25
CA ARG A 17 9.20 -3.00 -1.64
C ARG A 17 8.53 -3.96 -2.63
N ARG A 18 7.99 -5.08 -2.11
CA ARG A 18 7.01 -5.86 -2.87
C ARG A 18 5.82 -4.96 -3.17
N ASN A 19 5.46 -4.89 -4.45
CA ASN A 19 4.41 -3.99 -4.89
C ASN A 19 3.06 -4.47 -4.35
N THR A 20 2.37 -3.61 -3.61
CA THR A 20 0.98 -3.85 -3.23
C THR A 20 0.13 -3.61 -4.48
N ILE A 21 -0.66 -4.61 -4.90
CA ILE A 21 -1.58 -4.41 -6.00
C ILE A 21 -2.77 -3.61 -5.47
N TYR A 22 -2.95 -2.37 -5.93
CA TYR A 22 -3.97 -1.46 -5.39
C TYR A 22 -5.38 -2.04 -5.50
N THR A 23 -5.66 -2.87 -6.51
CA THR A 23 -6.97 -3.53 -6.71
C THR A 23 -7.35 -4.48 -5.59
N ASP A 24 -6.36 -4.99 -4.84
CA ASP A 24 -6.57 -5.91 -3.72
C ASP A 24 -6.86 -5.16 -2.41
N LEU A 25 -6.56 -3.86 -2.36
CA LEU A 25 -6.82 -3.04 -1.18
C LEU A 25 -8.31 -2.79 -1.02
N HIS A 26 -8.88 -3.29 0.08
CA HIS A 26 -10.32 -3.13 0.33
C HIS A 26 -10.77 -1.66 0.38
N PHE A 27 -9.92 -0.73 0.83
CA PHE A 27 -10.27 0.69 0.82
C PHE A 27 -10.29 1.26 -0.60
N TYR A 28 -9.41 0.81 -1.49
CA TYR A 28 -9.48 1.16 -2.91
C TYR A 28 -10.78 0.64 -3.53
N GLN A 29 -11.09 -0.64 -3.29
CA GLN A 29 -12.33 -1.25 -3.79
C GLN A 29 -13.57 -0.44 -3.33
N LYS A 30 -13.62 -0.03 -2.06
CA LYS A 30 -14.69 0.86 -1.56
C LYS A 30 -14.68 2.25 -2.18
N THR A 31 -13.52 2.86 -2.46
CA THR A 31 -13.50 4.14 -3.21
C THR A 31 -14.03 4.00 -4.62
N ASP A 32 -13.85 2.85 -5.27
CA ASP A 32 -14.46 2.58 -6.57
C ASP A 32 -15.99 2.43 -6.47
N VAL A 33 -16.48 1.73 -5.44
CA VAL A 33 -17.92 1.69 -5.12
C VAL A 33 -18.47 3.10 -4.92
N ILE A 34 -17.80 3.91 -4.10
CA ILE A 34 -18.19 5.30 -3.83
C ILE A 34 -18.27 6.08 -5.14
N PHE A 35 -17.23 6.04 -5.98
CA PHE A 35 -17.23 6.71 -7.27
C PHE A 35 -18.43 6.34 -8.16
N GLN A 36 -18.69 5.04 -8.34
CA GLN A 36 -19.81 4.58 -9.17
C GLN A 36 -21.16 5.00 -8.59
N LEU A 37 -21.32 4.88 -7.27
CA LEU A 37 -22.53 5.26 -6.56
C LEU A 37 -22.74 6.78 -6.56
N THR A 38 -21.70 7.59 -6.42
CA THR A 38 -21.74 9.06 -6.54
C THR A 38 -22.25 9.45 -7.92
N TYR A 39 -21.73 8.83 -8.98
CA TYR A 39 -22.18 9.11 -10.34
C TYR A 39 -23.69 8.85 -10.51
N ILE A 40 -24.18 7.72 -9.98
CA ILE A 40 -25.61 7.37 -10.01
C ILE A 40 -26.42 8.36 -9.16
N PHE A 41 -25.95 8.69 -7.96
CA PHE A 41 -26.60 9.63 -7.06
C PHE A 41 -26.78 11.00 -7.72
N CYS A 42 -25.71 11.59 -8.24
CA CYS A 42 -25.75 12.90 -8.90
C CYS A 42 -26.71 12.86 -10.11
N LYS A 43 -26.67 11.79 -10.92
CA LYS A 43 -27.58 11.65 -12.06
C LYS A 43 -29.06 11.56 -11.67
N ARG A 44 -29.37 10.97 -10.51
CA ARG A 44 -30.76 10.75 -10.04
C ARG A 44 -31.34 11.92 -9.26
N PHE A 45 -30.51 12.58 -8.45
CA PHE A 45 -31.00 13.46 -7.38
C PHE A 45 -30.50 14.90 -7.47
N LEU A 46 -29.57 15.20 -8.39
CA LEU A 46 -29.11 16.57 -8.62
C LEU A 46 -29.57 17.07 -10.01
N PRO A 47 -29.76 18.39 -10.15
CA PRO A 47 -30.06 19.00 -11.45
C PRO A 47 -29.01 18.65 -12.50
N LYS A 48 -29.46 18.36 -13.73
CA LYS A 48 -28.55 18.00 -14.84
C LYS A 48 -27.70 19.17 -15.37
N TYR A 49 -28.14 20.40 -15.14
CA TYR A 49 -27.51 21.61 -15.65
C TYR A 49 -27.54 22.71 -14.59
N GLY A 50 -26.53 23.58 -14.63
CA GLY A 50 -26.47 24.79 -13.79
C GLY A 50 -26.04 24.55 -12.34
N ASP A 51 -25.80 23.30 -11.94
CA ASP A 51 -25.37 22.96 -10.59
C ASP A 51 -23.91 22.47 -10.58
N ARG A 52 -23.01 23.32 -10.06
CA ARG A 52 -21.58 23.01 -9.91
C ARG A 52 -21.33 21.87 -8.91
N THR A 53 -22.29 21.58 -8.04
CA THR A 53 -22.18 20.51 -7.05
C THR A 53 -22.03 19.14 -7.70
N VAL A 54 -22.66 18.89 -8.86
CA VAL A 54 -22.49 17.63 -9.61
C VAL A 54 -21.02 17.41 -9.98
N ASP A 55 -20.39 18.41 -10.58
CA ASP A 55 -18.99 18.34 -10.99
C ASP A 55 -18.05 18.18 -9.79
N GLN A 56 -18.32 18.91 -8.70
CA GLN A 56 -17.53 18.85 -7.47
C GLN A 56 -17.59 17.46 -6.84
N MET A 57 -18.78 16.90 -6.63
CA MET A 57 -18.94 15.58 -6.02
C MET A 57 -18.29 14.48 -6.88
N VAL A 58 -18.52 14.51 -8.19
CA VAL A 58 -17.93 13.50 -9.11
C VAL A 58 -16.41 13.62 -9.15
N GLN A 59 -15.86 14.85 -9.15
CA GLN A 59 -14.42 15.06 -9.10
C GLN A 59 -13.81 14.65 -7.77
N ALA A 60 -14.46 14.95 -6.64
CA ALA A 60 -13.98 14.51 -5.32
C ALA A 60 -13.93 12.97 -5.24
N ALA A 61 -14.98 12.29 -5.69
CA ALA A 61 -15.01 10.83 -5.74
C ALA A 61 -13.94 10.25 -6.69
N ARG A 62 -13.74 10.84 -7.87
CA ARG A 62 -12.70 10.45 -8.83
C ARG A 62 -11.30 10.67 -8.25
N SER A 63 -11.04 11.86 -7.71
CA SER A 63 -9.78 12.26 -7.11
C SER A 63 -9.37 11.31 -5.98
N SER A 64 -10.34 10.95 -5.12
CA SER A 64 -10.11 9.99 -4.02
C SER A 64 -9.56 8.66 -4.54
N LYS A 65 -10.15 8.13 -5.61
CA LYS A 65 -9.72 6.87 -6.23
C LYS A 65 -8.37 6.99 -6.94
N GLN A 66 -8.17 8.04 -7.74
CA GLN A 66 -6.95 8.21 -8.55
C GLN A 66 -5.70 8.42 -7.68
N ASN A 67 -5.80 9.25 -6.64
CA ASN A 67 -4.68 9.45 -5.71
C ASN A 67 -4.29 8.16 -4.97
N ILE A 68 -5.21 7.21 -4.78
CA ILE A 68 -4.85 5.88 -4.24
C ILE A 68 -4.07 5.08 -5.26
N VAL A 69 -4.49 5.06 -6.53
CA VAL A 69 -3.78 4.35 -7.61
C VAL A 69 -2.35 4.90 -7.73
N GLU A 70 -2.23 6.21 -7.93
CA GLU A 70 -0.95 6.90 -8.05
C GLU A 70 -0.09 6.68 -6.79
N GLY A 71 -0.68 6.82 -5.60
CA GLY A 71 0.04 6.66 -4.33
C GLY A 71 0.61 5.26 -4.13
N ILE A 72 -0.13 4.22 -4.50
CA ILE A 72 0.30 2.83 -4.35
C ILE A 72 1.28 2.43 -5.45
N GLU A 73 1.06 2.85 -6.70
CA GLU A 73 1.95 2.56 -7.83
C GLU A 73 3.31 3.27 -7.69
N ASP A 74 3.30 4.56 -7.31
CA ASP A 74 4.54 5.33 -7.09
C ASP A 74 5.21 5.06 -5.73
N GLY A 75 4.46 4.47 -4.80
CA GLY A 75 4.92 4.15 -3.44
C GLY A 75 6.06 3.13 -3.39
N SER A 76 6.28 2.35 -4.46
CA SER A 76 7.47 1.52 -4.60
C SER A 76 8.76 2.35 -4.62
N THR A 77 8.67 3.56 -5.15
CA THR A 77 9.80 4.47 -5.40
C THR A 77 9.88 5.56 -4.33
N SER A 78 8.76 6.01 -3.78
CA SER A 78 8.75 7.06 -2.74
C SER A 78 7.64 6.86 -1.71
N THR A 79 8.03 6.46 -0.49
CA THR A 79 7.11 6.39 0.66
C THR A 79 6.52 7.77 0.99
N GLU A 80 7.29 8.85 0.81
CA GLU A 80 6.80 10.22 1.04
C GLU A 80 5.68 10.56 0.07
N MET A 81 5.84 10.21 -1.21
CA MET A 81 4.81 10.44 -2.23
C MET A 81 3.56 9.60 -1.97
N GLU A 82 3.74 8.32 -1.60
CA GLU A 82 2.65 7.43 -1.18
C GLU A 82 1.83 8.06 -0.04
N LEU A 83 2.50 8.51 1.03
CA LEU A 83 1.84 9.15 2.17
C LEU A 83 1.12 10.45 1.77
N LYS A 84 1.73 11.27 0.92
CA LYS A 84 1.14 12.53 0.45
C LYS A 84 -0.13 12.28 -0.36
N LEU A 85 -0.06 11.43 -1.38
CA LEU A 85 -1.19 11.12 -2.27
C LEU A 85 -2.34 10.45 -1.50
N LEU A 86 -2.03 9.53 -0.59
CA LEU A 86 -3.05 8.92 0.26
C LEU A 86 -3.73 9.93 1.20
N ASN A 87 -3.02 10.96 1.66
CA ASN A 87 -3.63 12.06 2.40
C ASN A 87 -4.52 12.96 1.51
N VAL A 88 -4.11 13.23 0.26
CA VAL A 88 -4.96 13.94 -0.71
C VAL A 88 -6.24 13.15 -0.98
N ALA A 89 -6.14 11.84 -1.19
CA ALA A 89 -7.29 10.96 -1.38
C ALA A 89 -8.28 11.04 -0.19
N ARG A 90 -7.77 11.07 1.05
CA ARG A 90 -8.61 11.26 2.25
C ARG A 90 -9.26 12.63 2.31
N GLY A 91 -8.54 13.67 1.88
CA GLY A 91 -9.08 15.03 1.75
C GLY A 91 -10.29 15.07 0.83
N SER A 92 -10.15 14.52 -0.39
CA SER A 92 -11.25 14.42 -1.35
C SER A 92 -12.42 13.57 -0.85
N LEU A 93 -12.15 12.49 -0.10
CA LEU A 93 -13.20 11.68 0.50
C LEU A 93 -13.97 12.43 1.60
N ARG A 94 -13.27 13.30 2.34
CA ARG A 94 -13.88 14.17 3.35
C ARG A 94 -14.78 15.22 2.69
N GLU A 95 -14.33 15.87 1.63
CA GLU A 95 -15.15 16.82 0.86
C GLU A 95 -16.46 16.15 0.42
N LEU A 96 -16.36 14.98 -0.19
CA LEU A 96 -17.52 14.21 -0.64
C LEU A 96 -18.45 13.81 0.52
N ARG A 97 -17.90 13.56 1.71
CA ARG A 97 -18.70 13.29 2.91
C ARG A 97 -19.51 14.50 3.34
N GLU A 98 -18.90 15.68 3.37
CA GLU A 98 -19.60 16.92 3.71
C GLU A 98 -20.69 17.20 2.66
N ASP A 99 -20.45 16.95 1.37
CA ASP A 99 -21.48 17.11 0.32
C ASP A 99 -22.73 16.25 0.58
N TYR A 100 -22.57 15.01 1.07
CA TYR A 100 -23.71 14.15 1.41
C TYR A 100 -24.42 14.59 2.69
N ASP A 101 -23.68 15.07 3.68
CA ASP A 101 -24.24 15.59 4.93
C ASP A 101 -25.05 16.86 4.65
N ASP A 102 -24.50 17.79 3.87
CA ASP A 102 -25.18 18.99 3.40
C ASP A 102 -26.42 18.64 2.57
N TYR A 103 -26.34 17.63 1.70
CA TYR A 103 -27.50 17.18 0.93
C TYR A 103 -28.64 16.73 1.85
N LEU A 104 -28.34 15.97 2.90
CA LEU A 104 -29.36 15.51 3.87
C LEU A 104 -29.96 16.71 4.63
N HIS A 105 -29.10 17.55 5.21
CA HIS A 105 -29.52 18.69 6.02
C HIS A 105 -30.36 19.70 5.24
N THR A 106 -29.90 20.10 4.06
CA THR A 106 -30.57 21.12 3.22
C THR A 106 -31.93 20.68 2.71
N ARG A 107 -32.22 19.37 2.71
CA ARG A 107 -33.48 18.78 2.23
C ARG A 107 -34.34 18.20 3.35
N GLY A 108 -33.97 18.42 4.61
CA GLY A 108 -34.71 17.91 5.77
C GLY A 108 -34.77 16.40 5.86
N LEU A 109 -33.74 15.72 5.32
CA LEU A 109 -33.61 14.26 5.38
C LEU A 109 -32.82 13.85 6.63
N THR A 110 -33.05 12.63 7.10
CA THR A 110 -32.45 12.13 8.33
C THR A 110 -31.07 11.55 8.08
N CYS A 111 -30.06 12.06 8.80
CA CYS A 111 -28.77 11.38 8.95
C CYS A 111 -28.91 10.24 9.96
N TRP A 112 -28.65 9.01 9.53
CA TRP A 112 -28.90 7.81 10.31
C TRP A 112 -27.80 7.58 11.34
N GLY A 113 -28.17 7.64 12.60
CA GLY A 113 -27.36 7.17 13.73
C GLY A 113 -27.78 5.79 14.23
N LYS A 114 -27.16 5.32 15.31
CA LYS A 114 -27.42 3.99 15.93
C LYS A 114 -28.88 3.73 16.28
N GLU A 115 -29.63 4.78 16.57
CA GLU A 115 -31.06 4.71 16.93
C GLU A 115 -31.96 4.48 15.71
N HIS A 116 -31.48 4.73 14.49
CA HIS A 116 -32.28 4.51 13.29
C HIS A 116 -32.38 3.00 12.99
N PRO A 117 -33.59 2.44 12.78
CA PRO A 117 -33.80 0.98 12.69
C PRO A 117 -33.04 0.33 11.53
N ARG A 118 -32.72 1.09 10.48
CA ARG A 118 -31.96 0.60 9.31
C ARG A 118 -30.45 0.78 9.44
N TYR A 119 -29.97 1.57 10.40
CA TYR A 119 -28.56 1.94 10.50
C TYR A 119 -27.64 0.73 10.70
N ASN A 120 -27.92 -0.12 11.68
CA ASN A 120 -27.05 -1.26 11.99
C ASN A 120 -26.99 -2.26 10.82
N SER A 121 -28.11 -2.50 10.14
CA SER A 121 -28.16 -3.37 8.95
C SER A 121 -27.33 -2.78 7.80
N MET A 122 -27.52 -1.50 7.49
CA MET A 122 -26.74 -0.78 6.47
C MET A 122 -25.25 -0.78 6.80
N LEU A 123 -24.87 -0.49 8.05
CA LEU A 123 -23.49 -0.47 8.51
C LEU A 123 -22.82 -1.85 8.35
N ASN A 124 -23.50 -2.92 8.76
CA ASN A 124 -22.99 -4.28 8.63
C ASN A 124 -22.83 -4.68 7.16
N PHE A 125 -23.83 -4.35 6.33
CA PHE A 125 -23.74 -4.55 4.89
C PHE A 125 -22.53 -3.81 4.28
N CYS A 126 -22.33 -2.54 4.65
CA CYS A 126 -21.23 -1.74 4.14
C CYS A 126 -19.85 -2.21 4.63
N ARG A 127 -19.77 -2.85 5.81
CA ARG A 127 -18.52 -3.45 6.31
C ARG A 127 -18.18 -4.72 5.55
N ALA A 128 -19.17 -5.58 5.30
CA ALA A 128 -18.97 -6.88 4.68
C ALA A 128 -18.67 -6.80 3.17
N ASN A 129 -19.14 -5.77 2.47
CA ASN A 129 -19.04 -5.68 1.01
C ASN A 129 -18.09 -4.58 0.56
N ASN A 130 -17.21 -4.88 -0.40
CA ASN A 130 -16.22 -3.94 -0.95
C ASN A 130 -16.43 -3.62 -2.43
N LYS A 131 -17.38 -4.30 -3.08
CA LYS A 131 -17.49 -4.40 -4.54
C LYS A 131 -18.82 -3.81 -5.02
N ALA A 132 -18.82 -3.15 -6.17
CA ALA A 132 -19.96 -2.35 -6.63
C ALA A 132 -21.18 -3.21 -6.95
N GLU A 133 -20.95 -4.43 -7.41
CA GLU A 133 -21.95 -5.45 -7.75
C GLU A 133 -22.89 -5.74 -6.57
N CYS A 134 -22.42 -5.58 -5.33
CA CYS A 134 -23.24 -5.72 -4.14
C CYS A 134 -24.26 -4.58 -3.99
N TYR A 135 -23.95 -3.37 -4.46
CA TYR A 135 -24.74 -2.16 -4.24
C TYR A 135 -25.64 -1.81 -5.43
N LEU A 136 -25.17 -2.04 -6.66
CA LEU A 136 -25.87 -1.68 -7.90
C LEU A 136 -27.32 -2.22 -7.99
N PRO A 137 -27.66 -3.44 -7.51
CA PRO A 137 -29.04 -3.93 -7.51
C PRO A 137 -30.02 -3.08 -6.68
N TYR A 138 -29.51 -2.31 -5.72
CA TYR A 138 -30.28 -1.43 -4.84
C TYR A 138 -30.22 0.04 -5.27
N ALA A 139 -29.16 0.44 -5.99
CA ALA A 139 -28.91 1.83 -6.37
C ALA A 139 -30.04 2.47 -7.21
N GLY A 140 -30.85 1.68 -7.94
CA GLY A 140 -32.03 2.18 -8.64
C GLY A 140 -33.28 2.34 -7.77
N LYS A 141 -33.31 1.72 -6.58
CA LYS A 141 -34.47 1.61 -5.69
C LYS A 141 -34.39 2.55 -4.49
N TRP A 142 -33.18 2.88 -4.04
CA TRP A 142 -32.99 3.75 -2.90
C TRP A 142 -33.62 5.12 -3.11
N THR A 143 -34.23 5.62 -2.03
CA THR A 143 -34.56 7.04 -1.89
C THR A 143 -33.28 7.87 -1.75
N ALA A 144 -33.38 9.19 -1.89
CA ALA A 144 -32.21 10.07 -1.71
C ALA A 144 -31.60 9.93 -0.30
N GLU A 145 -32.44 9.77 0.73
CA GLU A 145 -32.00 9.58 2.12
C GLU A 145 -31.24 8.27 2.30
N GLU A 146 -31.77 7.15 1.80
CA GLU A 146 -31.11 5.85 1.91
C GLU A 146 -29.76 5.84 1.15
N PHE A 147 -29.74 6.49 -0.01
CA PHE A 147 -28.57 6.58 -0.85
C PHE A 147 -27.46 7.41 -0.17
N CYS A 148 -27.80 8.62 0.31
CA CYS A 148 -26.86 9.47 1.05
C CYS A 148 -26.32 8.78 2.30
N ASN A 149 -27.18 8.14 3.10
CA ASN A 149 -26.74 7.45 4.32
C ASN A 149 -25.80 6.26 4.02
N THR A 150 -26.06 5.54 2.91
CA THR A 150 -25.18 4.47 2.45
C THR A 150 -23.81 5.03 2.04
N LEU A 151 -23.79 6.11 1.26
CA LEU A 151 -22.55 6.77 0.82
C LEU A 151 -21.75 7.39 1.97
N LEU A 152 -22.41 8.08 2.91
CA LEU A 152 -21.79 8.59 4.14
C LEU A 152 -21.13 7.46 4.93
N THR A 153 -21.84 6.34 5.10
CA THR A 153 -21.33 5.17 5.82
C THR A 153 -20.10 4.57 5.12
N LEU A 154 -20.14 4.46 3.79
CA LEU A 154 -18.99 4.02 3.00
C LEU A 154 -17.81 4.98 3.13
N CYS A 155 -18.03 6.30 3.07
CA CYS A 155 -16.97 7.30 3.27
C CYS A 155 -16.32 7.16 4.66
N HIS A 156 -17.11 7.02 5.72
CA HIS A 156 -16.58 6.82 7.07
C HIS A 156 -15.76 5.54 7.23
N ILE A 157 -16.27 4.41 6.71
CA ILE A 157 -15.55 3.13 6.75
C ILE A 157 -14.23 3.25 5.99
N THR A 158 -14.27 3.84 4.80
CA THR A 158 -13.11 3.96 3.91
C THR A 158 -12.05 4.86 4.51
N ASP A 159 -12.41 6.03 5.06
CA ASP A 159 -11.47 6.92 5.76
C ASP A 159 -10.81 6.21 6.96
N LYS A 160 -11.56 5.43 7.75
CA LYS A 160 -10.99 4.63 8.85
C LYS A 160 -9.99 3.57 8.38
N MET A 161 -10.26 2.92 7.25
CA MET A 161 -9.34 1.95 6.66
C MET A 161 -8.06 2.64 6.17
N MET A 162 -8.19 3.77 5.49
CA MET A 162 -7.06 4.57 5.02
C MET A 162 -6.22 5.11 6.19
N CYS A 163 -6.84 5.59 7.27
CA CYS A 163 -6.15 5.99 8.50
C CYS A 163 -5.29 4.85 9.06
N SER A 164 -5.85 3.64 9.13
CA SER A 164 -5.13 2.47 9.63
C SER A 164 -3.95 2.10 8.74
N TYR A 165 -4.13 2.19 7.41
CA TYR A 165 -3.06 1.94 6.44
C TYR A 165 -1.94 2.98 6.53
N LEU A 166 -2.28 4.27 6.61
CA LEU A 166 -1.29 5.36 6.79
C LEU A 166 -0.45 5.16 8.05
N LYS A 167 -1.04 4.77 9.18
CA LYS A 167 -0.29 4.48 10.40
C LYS A 167 0.72 3.33 10.23
N VAL A 168 0.39 2.33 9.42
CA VAL A 168 1.31 1.23 9.09
C VAL A 168 2.46 1.76 8.21
N LEU A 169 2.17 2.61 7.23
CA LEU A 169 3.19 3.23 6.39
C LEU A 169 4.13 4.15 7.17
N GLU A 170 3.58 5.00 8.04
CA GLU A 170 4.34 5.89 8.92
C GLU A 170 5.28 5.10 9.83
N ARG A 171 4.76 4.05 10.51
CA ARG A 171 5.58 3.19 11.35
C ARG A 171 6.72 2.55 10.56
N ARG A 172 6.41 1.99 9.38
CA ARG A 172 7.43 1.39 8.51
C ARG A 172 8.47 2.41 8.04
N PHE A 173 8.06 3.64 7.76
CA PHE A 173 8.99 4.71 7.38
C PHE A 173 9.96 5.02 8.53
N VAL A 174 9.45 5.13 9.76
CA VAL A 174 10.27 5.34 10.96
C VAL A 174 11.22 4.16 11.22
N GLU A 175 10.75 2.92 11.06
CA GLU A 175 11.54 1.71 11.34
C GLU A 175 12.59 1.37 10.25
N GLN A 176 12.29 1.67 8.98
CA GLN A 176 13.08 1.18 7.84
C GLN A 176 13.72 2.29 7.00
N GLY A 177 13.38 3.56 7.26
CA GLY A 177 13.83 4.71 6.47
C GLY A 177 13.25 4.76 5.05
N GLY A 178 13.62 5.80 4.31
CA GLY A 178 13.26 5.96 2.89
C GLY A 178 13.99 4.98 1.96
N ILE A 179 13.59 4.93 0.68
CA ILE A 179 14.26 4.05 -0.31
C ILE A 179 15.76 4.37 -0.43
N LYS A 180 16.14 5.66 -0.39
CA LYS A 180 17.54 6.09 -0.50
C LYS A 180 18.38 5.59 0.66
N GLU A 181 17.83 5.65 1.88
CA GLU A 181 18.47 5.14 3.10
C GLU A 181 18.64 3.62 3.02
N ARG A 182 17.59 2.89 2.61
CA ARG A 182 17.66 1.43 2.43
C ARG A 182 18.67 1.03 1.34
N MET A 183 18.69 1.74 0.21
CA MET A 183 19.66 1.52 -0.87
C MET A 183 21.09 1.78 -0.40
N HIS A 184 21.31 2.85 0.36
CA HIS A 184 22.63 3.16 0.92
C HIS A 184 23.06 2.08 1.91
N ALA A 185 22.20 1.71 2.86
CA ALA A 185 22.48 0.66 3.83
C ALA A 185 22.79 -0.69 3.16
N ALA A 186 21.99 -1.09 2.16
CA ALA A 186 22.21 -2.32 1.41
C ALA A 186 23.55 -2.30 0.65
N ARG A 187 23.87 -1.18 -0.01
CA ARG A 187 25.14 -1.01 -0.73
C ARG A 187 26.34 -1.05 0.20
N THR A 188 26.27 -0.37 1.34
CA THR A 188 27.36 -0.32 2.32
C THR A 188 27.56 -1.68 2.96
N GLY A 189 26.49 -2.37 3.34
CA GLY A 189 26.55 -3.74 3.89
C GLY A 189 27.13 -4.75 2.89
N TYR A 190 26.76 -4.67 1.61
CA TYR A 190 27.35 -5.53 0.57
C TYR A 190 28.86 -5.34 0.44
N ARG A 191 29.33 -4.07 0.45
CA ARG A 191 30.76 -3.76 0.39
C ARG A 191 31.51 -4.29 1.61
N GLN A 192 30.98 -4.08 2.80
CA GLN A 192 31.59 -4.59 4.04
C GLN A 192 31.70 -6.12 4.02
N ALA A 193 30.64 -6.83 3.62
CA ALA A 193 30.67 -8.28 3.51
C ALA A 193 31.70 -8.77 2.46
N GLN A 194 31.84 -8.04 1.35
CA GLN A 194 32.84 -8.33 0.32
C GLN A 194 34.27 -8.12 0.84
N ASP A 195 34.51 -7.03 1.57
CA ASP A 195 35.81 -6.70 2.16
C ASP A 195 36.19 -7.75 3.23
N GLU A 196 35.24 -8.16 4.08
CA GLU A 196 35.44 -9.21 5.08
C GLU A 196 35.73 -10.58 4.44
N LEU A 197 35.02 -10.94 3.37
CA LEU A 197 35.26 -12.18 2.64
C LEU A 197 36.63 -12.16 1.98
N LEU A 198 37.01 -11.04 1.36
CA LEU A 198 38.32 -10.88 0.73
C LEU A 198 39.44 -11.03 1.76
N GLU A 199 39.28 -10.46 2.95
CA GLU A 199 40.28 -10.59 4.02
C GLU A 199 40.40 -12.03 4.52
N LYS A 200 39.26 -12.74 4.72
CA LYS A 200 39.27 -14.17 5.06
C LYS A 200 39.98 -15.01 4.00
N LEU A 201 39.70 -14.75 2.72
CA LEU A 201 40.33 -15.46 1.61
C LEU A 201 41.83 -15.19 1.53
N LYS A 202 42.29 -13.96 1.80
CA LYS A 202 43.73 -13.64 1.86
C LYS A 202 44.43 -14.42 2.96
N VAL A 203 43.87 -14.44 4.17
CA VAL A 203 44.44 -15.18 5.31
C VAL A 203 44.53 -16.68 5.00
N GLU A 204 43.47 -17.27 4.46
CA GLU A 204 43.47 -18.68 4.08
C GLU A 204 44.45 -18.97 2.94
N ASN A 205 44.58 -18.07 1.96
CA ASN A 205 45.53 -18.22 0.86
C ASN A 205 46.99 -18.24 1.37
N GLU A 206 47.35 -17.34 2.29
CA GLU A 206 48.68 -17.33 2.90
C GLU A 206 48.94 -18.61 3.72
N ARG A 207 47.95 -19.09 4.46
CA ARG A 207 48.03 -20.38 5.18
C ARG A 207 48.24 -21.56 4.23
N LEU A 208 47.50 -21.60 3.12
CA LEU A 208 47.63 -22.65 2.11
C LEU A 208 48.99 -22.60 1.42
N LYS A 209 49.49 -21.41 1.04
CA LYS A 209 50.84 -21.24 0.49
C LYS A 209 51.93 -21.77 1.43
N ALA A 210 51.84 -21.45 2.73
CA ALA A 210 52.79 -21.94 3.72
C ALA A 210 52.74 -23.48 3.83
N LYS A 211 51.55 -24.07 3.77
CA LYS A 211 51.36 -25.53 3.79
C LYS A 211 51.93 -26.20 2.53
N VAL A 212 51.69 -25.64 1.35
CA VAL A 212 52.23 -26.14 0.07
C VAL A 212 53.75 -26.14 0.12
N LYS A 213 54.37 -25.01 0.51
CA LYS A 213 55.83 -24.89 0.62
C LYS A 213 56.43 -25.94 1.56
N ARG A 214 55.77 -26.21 2.69
CA ARG A 214 56.20 -27.25 3.63
C ARG A 214 56.14 -28.65 3.00
N LEU A 215 55.03 -28.99 2.34
CA LEU A 215 54.86 -30.29 1.70
C LEU A 215 55.85 -30.50 0.55
N GLU A 216 56.14 -29.46 -0.23
CA GLU A 216 57.16 -29.50 -1.29
C GLU A 216 58.56 -29.78 -0.73
N ALA A 217 58.92 -29.18 0.41
CA ALA A 217 60.18 -29.45 1.09
C ALA A 217 60.26 -30.90 1.60
N GLU A 218 59.18 -31.42 2.21
CA GLU A 218 59.10 -32.81 2.66
C GLU A 218 59.21 -33.81 1.49
N LEU A 219 58.59 -33.52 0.34
CA LEU A 219 58.71 -34.33 -0.89
C LEU A 219 60.12 -34.29 -1.48
N GLY A 220 60.78 -33.13 -1.47
CA GLY A 220 62.16 -32.99 -1.95
C GLY A 220 63.14 -33.82 -1.14
N MET A 221 62.98 -33.84 0.19
CA MET A 221 63.80 -34.68 1.08
C MET A 221 63.58 -36.17 0.83
N ARG A 222 62.33 -36.62 0.68
CA ARG A 222 62.03 -38.03 0.39
C ARG A 222 62.62 -38.53 -0.94
N LYS A 223 62.66 -37.68 -1.97
CA LYS A 223 63.29 -38.01 -3.27
C LYS A 223 64.81 -38.12 -3.22
N LEU A 224 65.46 -37.64 -2.16
CA LEU A 224 66.90 -37.80 -1.92
C LEU A 224 67.21 -39.05 -1.10
N GLU A 225 66.19 -39.66 -0.50
CA GLU A 225 66.28 -40.88 0.33
C GLU A 225 65.93 -42.16 -0.47
N GLU A 226 65.41 -42.04 -1.70
CA GLU A 226 65.19 -43.12 -2.68
C GLU A 226 66.31 -43.18 -3.73
#